data_AF-A0A8E1WL34-F1
#
_entry.id   AF-A0A8E1WL34-F1
#
_cell.length_a   1.000
_cell.length_b   1.000
_cell.length_c   1.000
_cell.angle_alpha   90.00
_cell.angle_beta   90.00
_cell.angle_gamma   90.00
#
_symmetry.space_group_name_H-M   'P 1'
#
loop_
_entity.id
_entity.type
_entity.pdbx_description
1 polymer ?
#
loop_
_entity_poly.entity_id
_entity_poly.type
_entity_poly.pdbx_seq_one_letter_code
_entity_poly.pdbx_strand_id
1 'polypeptide(L)'
;MEQSVSDIDALVREEKRLTAVESHNEAWAEGLSAGIEPEIIAEAALATAFAEIVAANGERAALAMLERMRARVEAGDFEPVRLRH
;
A
#
# COMPACT_ATOMS: atom_id res chain seq x y z
N MET A 1 -1.37 33.03 -10.21
CA MET A 1 -2.16 31.96 -10.87
C MET A 1 -1.46 30.61 -10.82
N GLU A 2 -0.13 30.55 -10.76
CA GLU A 2 0.62 29.28 -10.64
C GLU A 2 0.48 28.62 -9.25
N GLN A 3 0.43 29.41 -8.17
CA GLN A 3 0.19 28.88 -6.81
C GLN A 3 -1.16 28.15 -6.70
N SER A 4 -2.25 28.72 -7.24
CA SER A 4 -3.56 28.08 -7.20
C SER A 4 -3.65 26.77 -7.99
N VAL A 5 -2.86 26.62 -9.07
CA VAL A 5 -2.81 25.35 -9.83
C VAL A 5 -2.01 24.30 -9.06
N SER A 6 -0.90 24.69 -8.42
CA SER A 6 -0.13 23.78 -7.56
C SER A 6 -0.93 23.28 -6.36
N ASP A 7 -1.74 24.15 -5.75
CA ASP A 7 -2.65 23.78 -4.66
C ASP A 7 -3.73 22.79 -5.11
N ILE A 8 -4.31 23.00 -6.30
CA ILE A 8 -5.26 22.06 -6.90
C ILE A 8 -4.60 20.71 -7.18
N ASP A 9 -3.38 20.69 -7.74
CA ASP A 9 -2.66 19.45 -8.02
C ASP A 9 -2.32 18.67 -6.74
N ALA A 10 -2.02 19.38 -5.65
CA ALA A 10 -1.80 18.78 -4.34
C ALA A 10 -3.09 18.14 -3.79
N LEU A 11 -4.22 18.85 -3.87
CA LEU A 11 -5.53 18.31 -3.49
C LEU A 11 -5.91 17.07 -4.30
N VAL A 12 -5.69 17.09 -5.62
CA VAL A 12 -5.98 15.94 -6.49
C VAL A 12 -5.11 14.73 -6.16
N ARG A 13 -3.83 14.94 -5.84
CA ARG A 13 -2.94 13.83 -5.41
C ARG A 13 -3.38 13.23 -4.09
N GLU A 14 -3.78 14.06 -3.14
CA GLU A 14 -4.25 13.60 -1.84
C GLU A 14 -5.56 12.83 -1.96
N GLU A 15 -6.51 13.34 -2.75
CA GLU A 15 -7.77 12.64 -3.03
C GLU A 15 -7.52 11.25 -3.63
N LYS A 16 -6.67 11.15 -4.66
CA LYS A 16 -6.29 9.86 -5.27
C LYS A 16 -5.66 8.91 -4.24
N ARG A 17 -4.85 9.43 -3.32
CA ARG A 17 -4.23 8.65 -2.25
C ARG A 17 -5.28 8.13 -1.28
N LEU A 18 -6.24 8.96 -0.88
CA LEU A 18 -7.34 8.58 0.01
C LEU A 18 -8.22 7.52 -0.64
N THR A 19 -8.68 7.75 -1.87
CA THR A 19 -9.48 6.77 -2.62
C THR A 19 -8.76 5.43 -2.76
N ALA A 20 -7.45 5.43 -3.04
CA ALA A 20 -6.69 4.19 -3.14
C ALA A 20 -6.65 3.40 -1.82
N VAL A 21 -6.53 4.09 -0.68
CA VAL A 21 -6.57 3.46 0.64
C VAL A 21 -7.97 2.91 0.94
N GLU A 22 -9.02 3.68 0.63
CA GLU A 22 -10.40 3.25 0.81
C GLU A 22 -10.71 1.99 -0.02
N SER A 23 -10.38 2.00 -1.32
CA SER A 23 -10.57 0.82 -2.18
C SER A 23 -9.83 -0.41 -1.66
N HIS A 24 -8.61 -0.25 -1.14
CA HIS A 24 -7.87 -1.38 -0.57
C HIS A 24 -8.53 -1.92 0.70
N ASN A 25 -9.00 -1.04 1.58
CA ASN A 25 -9.71 -1.44 2.79
C ASN A 25 -11.03 -2.16 2.48
N GLU A 26 -11.76 -1.70 1.46
CA GLU A 26 -12.98 -2.35 0.98
C GLU A 26 -12.71 -3.75 0.44
N ALA A 27 -11.71 -3.89 -0.46
CA ALA A 27 -11.30 -5.18 -0.99
C ALA A 27 -10.85 -6.15 0.13
N TRP A 28 -10.18 -5.63 1.16
CA TRP A 28 -9.78 -6.41 2.32
C TRP A 28 -11.00 -6.89 3.12
N ALA A 29 -11.94 -5.99 3.43
CA ALA A 29 -13.17 -6.31 4.15
C ALA A 29 -14.05 -7.31 3.39
N GLU A 30 -14.12 -7.19 2.06
CA GLU A 30 -14.83 -8.12 1.18
C GLU A 30 -14.21 -9.53 1.25
N GLY A 31 -12.88 -9.64 1.13
CA GLY A 31 -12.18 -10.92 1.22
C GLY A 31 -12.42 -11.62 2.57
N LEU A 32 -12.35 -10.86 3.67
CA LEU A 32 -12.67 -11.38 5.00
C LEU A 32 -14.13 -11.84 5.10
N SER A 33 -15.07 -11.08 4.53
CA SER A 33 -16.49 -11.42 4.53
C SER A 33 -16.79 -12.68 3.70
N ALA A 34 -15.98 -12.94 2.67
CA ALA A 34 -16.03 -14.17 1.88
C ALA A 34 -15.39 -15.38 2.58
N GLY A 35 -14.80 -15.21 3.76
CA GLY A 35 -14.14 -16.26 4.53
C GLY A 35 -12.73 -16.60 4.04
N ILE A 36 -12.09 -15.71 3.29
CA ILE A 36 -10.71 -15.87 2.83
C ILE A 36 -9.75 -15.50 3.96
N GLU A 37 -8.73 -16.34 4.18
CA GLU A 37 -7.71 -16.10 5.19
C GLU A 37 -6.91 -14.81 4.90
N PRO A 38 -6.62 -13.97 5.91
CA PRO A 38 -5.87 -12.73 5.74
C PRO A 38 -4.53 -12.91 5.01
N GLU A 39 -3.83 -14.03 5.25
CA GLU A 39 -2.56 -14.36 4.61
C GLU A 39 -2.72 -14.54 3.09
N ILE A 40 -3.83 -15.13 2.64
CA ILE A 40 -4.13 -15.33 1.21
C ILE A 40 -4.46 -13.98 0.55
N ILE A 41 -5.24 -13.13 1.23
CA ILE A 41 -5.54 -11.77 0.74
C ILE A 41 -4.24 -10.96 0.61
N ALA A 42 -3.36 -11.04 1.62
CA ALA A 42 -2.08 -10.36 1.63
C ALA A 42 -1.17 -10.83 0.48
N GLU A 43 -1.03 -12.13 0.29
CA GLU A 43 -0.21 -12.70 -0.78
C GLU A 43 -0.71 -12.26 -2.16
N ALA A 44 -2.03 -12.33 -2.40
CA ALA A 44 -2.63 -11.88 -3.64
C ALA A 44 -2.37 -10.38 -3.90
N ALA A 45 -2.59 -9.53 -2.89
CA ALA A 45 -2.35 -8.09 -3.00
C ALA A 45 -0.86 -7.77 -3.30
N LEU A 46 0.06 -8.45 -2.63
CA LEU A 46 1.50 -8.28 -2.85
C LEU A 46 1.90 -8.76 -4.25
N ALA A 47 1.40 -9.91 -4.71
CA ALA A 47 1.66 -10.43 -6.04
C ALA A 47 1.22 -9.44 -7.13
N THR A 48 0.00 -8.89 -7.02
CA THR A 48 -0.50 -7.85 -7.92
C THR A 48 0.37 -6.59 -7.87
N ALA A 49 0.70 -6.09 -6.68
CA ALA A 49 1.53 -4.90 -6.54
C ALA A 49 2.92 -5.08 -7.18
N PHE A 50 3.57 -6.23 -6.99
CA PHE A 50 4.87 -6.49 -7.61
C PHE A 50 4.79 -6.66 -9.13
N ALA A 51 3.74 -7.30 -9.66
CA ALA A 51 3.52 -7.38 -11.09
C ALA A 51 3.44 -5.99 -11.75
N GLU A 52 2.68 -5.07 -11.14
CA GLU A 52 2.56 -3.69 -11.60
C GLU A 52 3.89 -2.93 -11.52
N ILE A 53 4.64 -3.07 -10.42
CA ILE A 53 5.96 -2.43 -10.28
C ILE A 53 6.94 -2.95 -11.34
N VAL A 54 6.95 -4.25 -11.60
CA VAL A 54 7.81 -4.84 -12.63
C VAL A 54 7.41 -4.32 -14.01
N ALA A 55 6.11 -4.24 -14.31
CA ALA A 55 5.61 -3.73 -15.59
C ALA A 55 5.94 -2.24 -15.79
N ALA A 56 5.80 -1.41 -14.76
CA ALA A 56 5.99 0.04 -14.85
C ALA A 56 7.46 0.47 -14.71
N ASN A 57 8.25 -0.23 -13.90
CA ASN A 57 9.58 0.22 -13.45
C ASN A 57 10.68 -0.85 -13.54
N GLY A 58 10.33 -2.08 -13.92
CA GLY A 58 11.27 -3.19 -14.07
C GLY A 58 11.60 -3.92 -12.77
N GLU A 59 12.22 -5.09 -12.91
CA GLU A 59 12.52 -6.03 -11.82
C GLU A 59 13.35 -5.40 -10.69
N ARG A 60 14.33 -4.56 -11.02
CA ARG A 60 15.19 -3.90 -10.03
C ARG A 60 14.40 -3.00 -9.06
N ALA A 61 13.33 -2.36 -9.53
CA ALA A 61 12.49 -1.52 -8.69
C ALA A 61 11.68 -2.36 -7.69
N ALA A 62 11.16 -3.51 -8.14
CA ALA A 62 10.46 -4.46 -7.29
C ALA A 62 11.37 -5.04 -6.20
N LEU A 63 12.59 -5.45 -6.56
CA LEU A 63 13.60 -5.93 -5.59
C LEU A 63 13.96 -4.86 -4.56
N ALA A 64 14.13 -3.61 -4.99
CA ALA A 64 14.40 -2.51 -4.06
C ALA A 64 13.24 -2.25 -3.10
N MET A 65 11.99 -2.44 -3.54
CA MET A 65 10.80 -2.36 -2.69
C MET A 65 10.79 -3.47 -1.63
N LEU A 66 11.08 -4.72 -2.03
CA LEU A 66 11.19 -5.86 -1.11
C LEU A 66 12.24 -5.62 -0.03
N GLU A 67 13.42 -5.13 -0.41
CA GLU A 67 14.51 -4.87 0.53
C GLU A 67 14.13 -3.79 1.55
N ARG A 68 13.44 -2.72 1.12
CA ARG A 68 12.91 -1.71 2.06
C ARG A 68 11.86 -2.28 3.00
N MET A 69 10.94 -3.10 2.49
CA MET A 69 9.90 -3.70 3.34
C MET A 69 10.52 -4.68 4.36
N ARG A 70 11.51 -5.47 3.95
CA ARG A 70 12.29 -6.33 4.85
C ARG A 70 12.91 -5.52 5.99
N ALA A 71 13.60 -4.42 5.67
CA ALA A 71 14.22 -3.56 6.68
C ALA A 71 13.20 -2.98 7.68
N ARG A 72 11.99 -2.62 7.22
CA ARG A 72 10.90 -2.13 8.07
C ARG A 72 10.36 -3.23 9.00
N VAL A 73 10.21 -4.45 8.51
CA VAL A 73 9.83 -5.61 9.34
C VAL A 73 10.88 -5.86 10.41
N GLU A 74 12.16 -5.88 10.04
CA GLU A 74 13.28 -6.06 10.97
C GLU A 74 13.38 -4.94 12.01
N ALA A 75 12.97 -3.72 11.66
CA ALA A 75 12.89 -2.58 12.56
C ALA A 75 11.68 -2.64 13.53
N GLY A 76 10.73 -3.54 13.30
CA GLY A 76 9.51 -3.63 14.10
C GLY A 76 8.45 -2.57 13.76
N ASP A 77 8.53 -1.95 12.58
CA ASP A 77 7.60 -0.88 12.14
C ASP A 77 6.12 -1.32 12.14
N PHE A 78 5.87 -2.62 12.06
CA PHE A 78 4.54 -3.22 11.98
C PHE A 78 4.11 -3.88 13.29
N GLU A 79 4.93 -3.84 14.35
CA GLU A 79 4.50 -4.32 15.66
C GLU A 79 3.36 -3.43 16.18
N PRO A 80 2.31 -4.01 16.76
CA PRO A 80 1.24 -3.21 17.37
C PRO A 80 1.87 -2.31 18.44
N VAL A 81 1.55 -1.02 18.39
CA VAL A 81 1.94 -0.08 19.46
C VAL A 81 1.36 -0.62 20.76
N ARG A 82 2.22 -1.23 21.59
CA ARG A 82 1.83 -1.65 22.94
C ARG A 82 1.59 -0.40 23.75
N LEU A 83 0.35 0.10 23.74
CA LEU A 83 -0.13 1.06 24.71
C LEU A 83 0.03 0.38 26.09
N ARG A 84 1.10 0.74 26.80
CA ARG A 84 1.25 0.39 28.21
C ARG A 84 0.15 1.14 28.96
N HIS A 85 -0.89 0.41 29.35
CA HIS A 85 -1.84 0.85 30.38
C HIS A 85 -1.20 0.76 31.77
#